data_AF-A0A075GBT5-F1
#
_entry.id   AF-A0A075GBT5-F1
#
_cell.length_a   1.000
_cell.length_b   1.000
_cell.length_c   1.000
_cell.angle_alpha   90.00
_cell.angle_beta   90.00
_cell.angle_gamma   90.00
#
_symmetry.space_group_name_H-M   'P 1'
#
loop_
_entity.id
_entity.type
_entity.pdbx_description
1 polymer ?
#
loop_
_entity_poly.entity_id
_entity_poly.type
_entity_poly.pdbx_seq_one_letter_code
_entity_poly.pdbx_strand_id
1 'polypeptide(L)'
;MAKIKFDFDHMKFMALFEKITRTSVKDCIIDENQITFIIKWDNIGKAVGKNGSNVKLLERKLGKKIRIIKFDDDCAQFTQNLIYPLRNVMVEKEDNDIIITGPDTKTKALLIGRNSQNLRKLESILKRYFEIGDVKVQ
;
A
#
# COMPACT_ATOMS: atom_id res chain seq x y z
N MET A 1 7.34 7.17 16.67
CA MET A 1 6.16 6.43 16.16
C MET A 1 4.87 7.27 16.10
N ALA A 2 4.32 7.51 14.91
CA ALA A 2 3.02 8.15 14.76
C ALA A 2 1.87 7.20 15.13
N LYS A 3 0.96 7.62 16.02
CA LYS A 3 -0.21 6.81 16.42
C LYS A 3 -1.20 6.77 15.26
N ILE A 4 -1.34 5.59 14.62
CA ILE A 4 -2.36 5.36 13.59
C ILE A 4 -3.74 5.56 14.23
N LYS A 5 -4.52 6.50 13.69
CA LYS A 5 -5.90 6.74 14.11
C LYS A 5 -6.84 5.96 13.20
N PHE A 6 -7.61 5.05 13.79
CA PHE A 6 -8.70 4.38 13.11
C PHE A 6 -10.00 5.09 13.48
N ASP A 7 -10.69 5.65 12.49
CA ASP A 7 -12.08 6.08 12.67
C ASP A 7 -13.05 4.89 12.54
N PHE A 8 -14.33 5.15 12.72
CA PHE A 8 -15.39 4.14 12.63
C PHE A 8 -15.43 3.44 11.26
N ASP A 9 -15.18 4.18 10.18
CA ASP A 9 -15.18 3.62 8.82
C ASP A 9 -13.98 2.71 8.58
N HIS A 10 -12.80 3.07 9.10
CA HIS A 10 -11.62 2.20 9.04
C HIS A 10 -11.90 0.85 9.72
N MET A 11 -12.42 0.85 10.95
CA MET A 11 -12.72 -0.39 11.68
C MET A 11 -13.78 -1.23 10.96
N LYS A 12 -14.83 -0.59 10.44
CA LYS A 12 -15.89 -1.26 9.68
C LYS A 12 -15.37 -1.89 8.39
N PHE A 13 -14.52 -1.19 7.64
CA PHE A 13 -13.96 -1.70 6.39
C PHE A 13 -12.97 -2.83 6.63
N MET A 14 -12.14 -2.72 7.66
CA MET A 14 -11.24 -3.78 8.10
C MET A 14 -12.04 -5.04 8.49
N ALA A 15 -13.05 -4.92 9.35
CA ALA A 15 -13.88 -6.05 9.76
C ALA A 15 -14.62 -6.71 8.58
N LEU A 16 -15.12 -5.91 7.63
CA LEU A 16 -15.76 -6.43 6.41
C LEU A 16 -14.77 -7.19 5.54
N PHE A 17 -13.56 -6.64 5.35
CA PHE A 17 -12.49 -7.28 4.62
C PHE A 17 -12.17 -8.66 5.22
N GLU A 18 -11.87 -8.73 6.52
CA GLU A 18 -11.52 -9.98 7.20
C GLU A 18 -12.66 -11.00 7.15
N LYS A 19 -13.92 -10.55 7.28
CA LYS A 19 -15.09 -11.42 7.17
C LYS A 19 -15.21 -12.08 5.79
N ILE A 20 -14.92 -11.33 4.72
CA ILE A 20 -15.02 -11.83 3.33
C ILE A 20 -13.81 -12.67 2.97
N THR A 21 -12.61 -12.17 3.26
CA THR A 21 -11.36 -12.75 2.78
C THR A 21 -10.77 -13.81 3.70
N ARG A 22 -11.24 -13.86 4.96
CA ARG A 22 -10.66 -14.68 6.04
C ARG A 22 -9.16 -14.46 6.19
N THR A 23 -8.72 -13.24 5.92
CA THR A 23 -7.32 -12.79 5.92
C THR A 23 -7.22 -11.63 6.90
N SER A 24 -6.22 -11.66 7.77
CA SER A 24 -5.98 -10.63 8.78
C SER A 24 -5.46 -9.34 8.18
N VAL A 25 -6.09 -8.22 8.56
CA VAL A 25 -5.73 -6.89 8.06
C VAL A 25 -4.93 -6.13 9.12
N LYS A 26 -3.76 -5.65 8.73
CA LYS A 26 -2.91 -4.78 9.56
C LYS A 26 -3.46 -3.37 9.62
N ASP A 27 -3.90 -2.87 8.48
CA ASP A 27 -4.24 -1.48 8.29
C ASP A 27 -5.13 -1.26 7.06
N CYS A 28 -5.80 -0.12 7.04
CA CYS A 28 -6.62 0.36 5.94
C CYS A 28 -6.26 1.83 5.68
N ILE A 29 -6.00 2.17 4.42
CA ILE A 29 -5.84 3.56 3.97
C ILE A 29 -7.00 3.87 3.03
N ILE A 30 -7.83 4.83 3.40
CA ILE A 30 -9.01 5.24 2.66
C ILE A 30 -8.70 6.52 1.90
N ASP A 31 -8.78 6.46 0.57
CA ASP A 31 -8.73 7.62 -0.32
C ASP A 31 -10.11 7.89 -0.94
N GLU A 32 -10.23 8.98 -1.70
CA GLU A 32 -11.47 9.35 -2.40
C GLU A 32 -12.01 8.24 -3.31
N ASN A 33 -11.14 7.57 -4.07
CA ASN A 33 -11.54 6.58 -5.09
C ASN A 33 -11.11 5.14 -4.79
N GLN A 34 -10.27 4.93 -3.79
CA GLN A 34 -9.62 3.65 -3.53
C GLN A 34 -9.47 3.40 -2.04
N ILE A 35 -9.60 2.14 -1.64
CA ILE A 35 -9.23 1.65 -0.31
C ILE A 35 -8.04 0.72 -0.49
N THR A 36 -6.97 0.97 0.26
CA THR A 36 -5.77 0.12 0.29
C THR A 36 -5.72 -0.62 1.61
N PHE A 37 -5.88 -1.94 1.55
CA PHE A 37 -5.74 -2.83 2.70
C PHE A 37 -4.31 -3.34 2.79
N ILE A 38 -3.70 -3.19 3.97
CA ILE A 38 -2.40 -3.73 4.30
C ILE A 38 -2.62 -5.00 5.11
N ILE A 39 -2.11 -6.15 4.65
CA ILE A 39 -2.34 -7.46 5.30
C ILE A 39 -1.05 -8.02 5.92
N LYS A 40 -1.16 -8.68 7.08
CA LYS A 40 -0.01 -9.32 7.74
C LYS A 40 0.12 -10.75 7.23
N TRP A 41 1.20 -11.06 6.49
CA TRP A 41 1.70 -12.42 6.19
C TRP A 41 0.78 -13.42 5.48
N ASP A 42 -0.52 -13.20 5.44
CA ASP A 42 -1.47 -14.06 4.77
C ASP A 42 -1.28 -14.05 3.25
N ASN A 43 -1.69 -15.16 2.64
CA ASN A 43 -1.60 -15.34 1.20
C ASN A 43 -2.45 -14.29 0.47
N ILE A 44 -1.81 -13.37 -0.27
CA ILE A 44 -2.48 -12.37 -1.13
C ILE A 44 -3.53 -13.05 -2.02
N GLY A 45 -3.27 -14.26 -2.54
CA GLY A 45 -4.21 -15.02 -3.35
C GLY A 45 -5.51 -15.36 -2.62
N LYS A 46 -5.45 -15.65 -1.32
CA LYS A 46 -6.65 -15.85 -0.47
C LYS A 46 -7.43 -14.55 -0.33
N ALA A 47 -6.73 -13.44 -0.08
CA ALA A 47 -7.33 -12.13 0.02
C ALA A 47 -8.00 -11.69 -1.29
N VAL A 48 -7.37 -11.96 -2.43
CA VAL A 48 -7.87 -11.65 -3.77
C VAL A 48 -9.03 -12.57 -4.16
N GLY A 49 -8.95 -13.85 -3.81
CA GLY A 49 -9.93 -14.88 -4.19
C GLY A 49 -9.81 -15.34 -5.64
N LYS A 50 -10.45 -16.46 -5.97
CA LYS A 50 -10.44 -17.04 -7.33
C LYS A 50 -10.96 -16.01 -8.34
N ASN A 51 -10.17 -15.72 -9.37
CA ASN A 51 -10.50 -14.71 -10.40
C ASN A 51 -10.86 -13.32 -9.83
N GLY A 52 -10.28 -12.96 -8.67
CA GLY A 52 -10.53 -11.70 -7.99
C GLY A 52 -11.92 -11.58 -7.37
N SER A 53 -12.57 -12.71 -7.05
CA SER A 53 -13.94 -12.73 -6.53
C SER A 53 -14.14 -11.87 -5.28
N ASN A 54 -13.17 -11.90 -4.35
CA ASN A 54 -13.26 -11.13 -3.10
C ASN A 54 -13.06 -9.64 -3.36
N VAL A 55 -12.09 -9.27 -4.20
CA VAL A 55 -11.86 -7.88 -4.63
C VAL A 55 -13.13 -7.31 -5.25
N LYS A 56 -13.73 -8.01 -6.23
CA LYS A 56 -14.96 -7.58 -6.90
C LYS A 56 -16.14 -7.43 -5.92
N LEU A 57 -16.26 -8.32 -4.94
CA LEU A 57 -17.30 -8.23 -3.92
C LEU A 57 -17.10 -7.03 -3.00
N LEU A 58 -15.86 -6.78 -2.56
CA LEU A 58 -15.51 -5.63 -1.73
C LEU A 58 -15.73 -4.32 -2.49
N GLU A 59 -15.31 -4.22 -3.75
CA GLU A 59 -15.58 -3.06 -4.62
C GLU A 59 -17.08 -2.74 -4.70
N ARG A 60 -17.92 -3.77 -4.93
CA ARG A 60 -19.39 -3.58 -4.95
C ARG A 60 -19.97 -3.13 -3.61
N LYS A 61 -19.45 -3.65 -2.49
CA LYS A 61 -19.97 -3.32 -1.15
C LYS A 61 -19.49 -1.97 -0.62
N LEU A 62 -18.29 -1.55 -1.00
CA LEU A 62 -17.63 -0.35 -0.49
C LEU A 62 -17.67 0.83 -1.48
N GLY A 63 -18.05 0.59 -2.74
CA GLY A 63 -18.17 1.62 -3.77
C GLY A 63 -16.83 2.25 -4.19
N LYS A 64 -15.71 1.63 -3.84
CA LYS A 64 -14.34 2.13 -4.11
C LYS A 64 -13.48 1.02 -4.67
N LYS A 65 -12.45 1.38 -5.45
CA LYS A 65 -11.44 0.43 -5.92
C LYS A 65 -10.69 -0.18 -4.74
N ILE A 66 -10.38 -1.47 -4.83
CA ILE A 66 -9.70 -2.17 -3.73
C ILE A 66 -8.28 -2.54 -4.16
N ARG A 67 -7.31 -2.09 -3.37
CA ARG A 67 -5.91 -2.49 -3.47
C ARG A 67 -5.52 -3.28 -2.22
N ILE A 68 -4.79 -4.37 -2.40
CA ILE A 68 -4.33 -5.23 -1.32
C ILE A 68 -2.80 -5.27 -1.39
N ILE A 69 -2.15 -4.96 -0.27
CA ILE A 69 -0.69 -4.92 -0.18
C ILE A 69 -0.26 -5.80 0.99
N LYS A 70 0.69 -6.68 0.74
CA LYS A 70 1.33 -7.46 1.79
C LYS A 70 2.30 -6.56 2.55
N PHE A 71 2.13 -6.50 3.86
CA PHE A 71 3.10 -5.88 4.75
C PHE A 71 4.40 -6.68 4.80
N ASP A 72 5.52 -5.98 4.82
CA ASP A 72 6.84 -6.55 5.09
C ASP A 72 7.48 -5.74 6.22
N ASP A 73 8.26 -6.40 7.07
CA ASP A 73 8.98 -5.75 8.15
C ASP A 73 10.28 -5.09 7.64
N ASP A 74 10.75 -5.47 6.44
CA ASP A 74 11.79 -4.72 5.74
C ASP A 74 11.20 -3.54 4.95
N CYS A 75 11.70 -2.34 5.21
CA CYS A 75 11.14 -1.12 4.63
C CYS A 75 11.33 -1.06 3.10
N ALA A 76 12.46 -1.55 2.58
CA ALA A 76 12.71 -1.58 1.14
C ALA A 76 11.78 -2.57 0.44
N GLN A 77 11.61 -3.76 1.00
CA GLN A 77 10.68 -4.77 0.49
C GLN A 77 9.22 -4.33 0.60
N PHE A 78 8.82 -3.66 1.68
CA PHE A 78 7.47 -3.10 1.79
C PHE A 78 7.25 -1.99 0.77
N THR A 79 8.24 -1.13 0.54
CA THR A 79 8.20 -0.11 -0.52
C THR A 79 8.02 -0.75 -1.90
N GLN A 80 8.75 -1.82 -2.21
CA GLN A 80 8.57 -2.61 -3.44
C GLN A 80 7.13 -3.10 -3.60
N ASN A 81 6.53 -3.64 -2.53
CA ASN A 81 5.13 -4.08 -2.53
C ASN A 81 4.17 -2.90 -2.80
N LEU A 82 4.47 -1.71 -2.29
CA LEU A 82 3.66 -0.50 -2.48
C LEU A 82 3.73 0.08 -3.90
N ILE A 83 4.85 -0.10 -4.61
CA ILE A 83 5.03 0.42 -5.98
C ILE A 83 4.66 -0.58 -7.08
N TYR A 84 4.32 -1.82 -6.73
CA TYR A 84 3.78 -2.81 -7.68
C TYR A 84 2.61 -2.21 -8.50
N PRO A 85 2.53 -2.43 -9.82
CA PRO A 85 3.28 -3.39 -10.64
C PRO A 85 4.52 -2.82 -11.36
N LEU A 86 5.09 -1.70 -10.91
CA LEU A 86 6.32 -1.18 -11.51
C LEU A 86 7.44 -2.23 -11.40
N ARG A 87 8.17 -2.44 -12.50
CA ARG A 87 9.23 -3.45 -12.62
C ARG A 87 10.58 -2.78 -12.81
N ASN A 88 11.65 -3.51 -12.50
CA ASN A 88 13.04 -3.06 -12.64
C ASN A 88 13.32 -1.76 -11.88
N VAL A 89 12.62 -1.56 -10.76
CA VAL A 89 12.85 -0.45 -9.83
C VAL A 89 13.69 -0.99 -8.68
N MET A 90 14.78 -0.31 -8.36
CA MET A 90 15.60 -0.62 -7.20
C MET A 90 15.13 0.24 -6.02
N VAL A 91 15.06 -0.35 -4.83
CA VAL A 91 14.72 0.36 -3.60
C VAL A 91 15.78 0.06 -2.58
N GLU A 92 16.40 1.11 -2.06
CA GLU A 92 17.47 1.02 -1.07
C GLU A 92 17.15 1.94 0.11
N LYS A 93 17.62 1.55 1.29
CA LYS A 93 17.59 2.40 2.47
C LYS A 93 18.98 2.97 2.67
N GLU A 94 19.12 4.28 2.55
CA GLU A 94 20.37 5.01 2.80
C GLU A 94 20.17 5.87 4.05
N ASP A 95 20.92 5.58 5.11
CA ASP A 95 20.72 6.16 6.43
C ASP A 95 19.25 6.03 6.91
N ASN A 96 18.52 7.13 6.91
CA ASN A 96 17.09 7.18 7.24
C ASN A 96 16.19 7.35 6.01
N ASP A 97 16.74 7.63 4.83
CA ASP A 97 15.97 7.89 3.62
C ASP A 97 15.72 6.60 2.82
N ILE A 98 14.68 6.63 1.99
CA ILE A 98 14.40 5.57 1.01
C ILE A 98 14.68 6.11 -0.38
N ILE A 99 15.63 5.48 -1.07
CA ILE A 99 16.02 5.81 -2.43
C ILE A 99 15.34 4.83 -3.39
N ILE A 100 14.63 5.35 -4.38
CA ILE A 100 13.93 4.58 -5.39
C ILE A 100 14.49 4.93 -6.77
N THR A 101 15.23 4.00 -7.37
CA THR A 101 15.89 4.21 -8.66
C THR A 101 15.04 3.58 -9.77
N GLY A 102 14.52 4.42 -10.65
CA GLY A 102 13.71 3.98 -11.80
C GLY A 102 14.56 3.71 -13.06
N PRO A 103 14.15 2.76 -13.92
CA PRO A 103 14.91 2.40 -15.13
C PRO A 103 14.84 3.46 -16.24
N ASP A 104 13.83 4.32 -16.23
CA ASP A 104 13.60 5.33 -17.24
C ASP A 104 12.78 6.52 -16.70
N THR A 105 12.75 7.62 -17.44
CA THR A 105 12.02 8.85 -17.09
C THR A 105 10.52 8.61 -16.91
N LYS A 106 9.94 7.67 -17.66
CA LYS A 106 8.50 7.36 -17.59
C LYS A 106 8.15 6.70 -16.25
N THR A 107 8.97 5.76 -15.79
CA THR A 107 8.81 5.06 -14.52
C THR A 107 9.02 6.01 -13.36
N LYS A 108 10.03 6.88 -13.42
CA LYS A 108 10.24 7.94 -12.43
C LYS A 108 9.04 8.89 -12.36
N ALA A 109 8.49 9.30 -13.51
CA ALA A 109 7.28 10.13 -13.55
C ALA A 109 6.05 9.45 -12.94
N LEU A 110 5.89 8.13 -13.12
CA LEU A 110 4.81 7.35 -12.49
C LEU A 110 4.98 7.25 -10.97
N LEU A 111 6.21 7.06 -10.49
CA LEU A 111 6.54 7.04 -9.05
C LEU A 111 6.22 8.39 -8.38
N ILE A 112 6.57 9.50 -9.04
CA ILE A 112 6.33 10.85 -8.52
C ILE A 112 4.83 11.20 -8.59
N GLY A 113 4.20 10.99 -9.75
CA GLY A 113 2.82 11.37 -10.02
C GLY A 113 2.63 12.89 -10.16
N ARG A 114 1.43 13.31 -10.60
CA ARG A 114 1.09 14.74 -10.73
C ARG A 114 1.22 15.44 -9.38
N ASN A 115 1.87 16.61 -9.33
CA ASN A 115 2.10 17.36 -8.09
C ASN A 115 2.78 16.54 -6.97
N SER A 116 3.61 15.54 -7.33
CA SER A 116 4.23 14.60 -6.39
C SER A 116 3.24 13.79 -5.54
N GLN A 117 1.99 13.66 -5.98
CA GLN A 117 0.93 13.02 -5.20
C GLN A 117 1.24 11.55 -4.86
N ASN A 118 1.87 10.80 -5.78
CA ASN A 118 2.14 9.38 -5.59
C ASN A 118 3.30 9.21 -4.59
N LEU A 119 4.35 10.04 -4.74
CA LEU A 119 5.51 10.04 -3.84
C LEU A 119 5.09 10.42 -2.40
N ARG A 120 4.32 11.50 -2.23
CA ARG A 120 3.81 11.92 -0.91
C ARG A 120 2.93 10.85 -0.26
N LYS A 121 2.13 10.15 -1.06
CA LYS A 121 1.30 9.04 -0.58
C LYS A 121 2.14 7.83 -0.16
N LEU A 122 3.15 7.49 -0.95
CA LEU A 122 4.09 6.42 -0.62
C LEU A 122 4.79 6.72 0.71
N GLU A 123 5.36 7.91 0.83
CA GLU A 123 6.02 8.39 2.04
C GLU A 123 5.09 8.39 3.25
N SER A 124 3.85 8.86 3.12
CA SER A 124 2.90 8.88 4.23
C SER A 124 2.50 7.48 4.71
N ILE A 125 2.43 6.50 3.80
CA ILE A 125 2.19 5.10 4.16
C ILE A 125 3.42 4.51 4.88
N LEU A 126 4.63 4.75 4.38
CA LEU A 126 5.86 4.24 5.00
C LEU A 126 6.05 4.78 6.42
N LYS A 127 5.82 6.09 6.63
CA LYS A 127 5.91 6.76 7.94
C LYS A 127 4.89 6.24 8.98
N ARG A 128 3.88 5.46 8.57
CA ARG A 128 2.97 4.77 9.52
C ARG A 128 3.64 3.59 10.22
N TYR A 129 4.66 2.98 9.62
CA TYR A 129 5.27 1.75 10.11
C TYR A 129 6.76 1.85 10.40
N PHE A 130 7.46 2.77 9.72
CA PHE A 130 8.90 2.92 9.80
C PHE A 130 9.27 4.34 10.22
N GLU A 131 10.35 4.46 10.99
CA GLU A 131 11.01 5.73 11.23
C GLU A 131 11.98 5.98 10.08
N ILE A 132 11.53 6.79 9.11
CA ILE A 132 12.29 7.18 7.91
C ILE A 132 12.30 8.72 7.78
N GLY A 133 13.33 9.24 7.12
CA GLY A 133 13.44 10.62 6.68
C GLY A 133 12.55 10.89 5.47
N ASP A 134 13.17 11.03 4.30
CA ASP A 134 12.49 11.33 3.04
C ASP A 134 12.48 10.13 2.09
N VAL A 135 11.56 10.15 1.12
CA VAL A 135 11.55 9.21 -0.01
C VAL A 135 11.98 9.96 -1.26
N LYS A 136 13.06 9.52 -1.91
CA LYS A 136 13.65 10.18 -3.08
C LYS A 136 13.56 9.26 -4.29
N VAL A 137 13.19 9.83 -5.44
CA VAL A 137 13.17 9.11 -6.72
C VAL A 137 14.36 9.60 -7.55
N GLN A 138 15.19 8.65 -8.00
CA GLN A 138 16.38 8.91 -8.79
C GLN A 138 16.29 8.32 -10.19
#